data_AF-A0A913YTB7-F1
#
_entry.id   AF-A0A913YTB7-F1
#
_cell.length_a   1.000
_cell.length_b   1.000
_cell.length_c   1.000
_cell.angle_alpha   90.00
_cell.angle_beta   90.00
_cell.angle_gamma   90.00
#
_symmetry.space_group_name_H-M   'P 1'
#
loop_
_entity.id
_entity.type
_entity.pdbx_description
1 polymer ?
#
loop_
_entity_poly.entity_id
_entity_poly.type
_entity_poly.pdbx_seq_one_letter_code
_entity_poly.pdbx_strand_id
1 'polypeptide(L)'
;MASSMNAPLFGPSYLCEDDVPGSSLERKEPNRLKNNELKFWLKCRGDSLKGLTTKAQLCKRVNEYLQAGFAHFIVDPDKDFIYTKRKQRRLLQKETQSDAVIDTEVARVPSTDSADSEYNRKPKFPKWLE
;
A
#
# COMPACT_ATOMS: atom_id res chain seq x y z
N MET A 1 -16.39 10.13 8.59
CA MET A 1 -15.30 9.16 8.81
C MET A 1 -14.99 8.50 7.48
N ALA A 2 -13.69 8.39 7.16
CA ALA A 2 -13.08 7.76 5.97
C ALA A 2 -13.56 8.24 4.58
N SER A 3 -12.98 9.34 4.11
CA SER A 3 -12.87 9.61 2.67
C SER A 3 -11.99 8.53 2.01
N SER A 4 -12.61 7.52 1.43
CA SER A 4 -11.95 6.61 0.48
C SER A 4 -11.81 7.37 -0.83
N MET A 5 -10.73 8.14 -0.98
CA MET A 5 -10.41 8.76 -2.26
C MET A 5 -9.82 7.70 -3.18
N ASN A 6 -10.69 7.18 -4.05
CA ASN A 6 -10.43 6.80 -5.44
C ASN A 6 -9.04 6.23 -5.74
N ALA A 7 -8.99 4.91 -5.90
CA ALA A 7 -7.97 4.29 -6.74
C ALA A 7 -8.09 4.90 -8.15
N PRO A 8 -7.03 5.52 -8.71
CA PRO A 8 -7.06 5.90 -10.10
C PRO A 8 -6.94 4.63 -10.94
N LEU A 9 -8.05 4.30 -11.60
CA LEU A 9 -8.08 3.50 -12.83
C LEU A 9 -7.20 4.23 -13.88
N PHE A 10 -6.51 3.45 -14.71
CA PHE A 10 -5.72 3.81 -15.90
C PHE A 10 -4.19 3.96 -15.75
N GLY A 11 -3.47 3.00 -16.35
CA GLY A 11 -2.04 3.10 -16.70
C GLY A 11 -1.12 2.16 -15.93
N PRO A 12 0.06 1.79 -16.46
CA PRO A 12 0.95 0.77 -15.90
C PRO A 12 1.26 1.12 -14.44
N SER A 13 0.66 0.33 -13.53
CA SER A 13 0.67 0.45 -12.06
C SER A 13 1.71 1.42 -11.49
N TYR A 14 1.45 2.74 -11.56
CA TYR A 14 2.39 3.73 -11.02
C TYR A 14 2.60 3.44 -9.55
N LEU A 15 3.85 3.35 -9.09
CA LEU A 15 4.15 3.11 -7.69
C LEU A 15 3.67 4.32 -6.87
N CYS A 16 3.15 4.04 -5.67
CA CYS A 16 2.78 5.06 -4.71
C CYS A 16 3.70 4.96 -3.48
N GLU A 17 3.61 5.93 -2.56
CA GLU A 17 4.43 5.95 -1.35
C GLU A 17 4.26 4.68 -0.49
N ASP A 18 3.07 4.08 -0.54
CA ASP A 18 2.74 2.84 0.17
C ASP A 18 3.35 1.59 -0.46
N ASP A 19 3.72 1.64 -1.74
CA ASP A 19 4.31 0.48 -2.43
C ASP A 19 5.81 0.37 -2.20
N VAL A 20 6.48 1.51 -1.98
CA VAL A 20 7.92 1.61 -1.77
C VAL A 20 8.19 2.19 -0.36
N PRO A 21 8.45 1.34 0.65
CA PRO A 21 8.75 1.81 1.99
C PRO A 21 10.00 2.71 1.99
N GLY A 22 9.90 3.85 2.68
CA GLY A 22 10.97 4.87 2.72
C GLY A 22 10.96 5.84 1.54
N SER A 23 10.04 5.72 0.58
CA SER A 23 9.85 6.71 -0.49
C SER A 23 9.09 7.95 -0.03
N SER A 24 8.38 7.87 1.11
CA SER A 24 7.74 9.00 1.79
C SER A 24 8.70 9.72 2.73
N LEU A 25 8.54 11.03 2.88
CA LEU A 25 9.24 11.79 3.94
C LEU A 25 8.53 11.68 5.29
N GLU A 26 7.36 11.02 5.39
CA GLU A 26 6.56 10.93 6.64
C GLU A 26 6.28 12.30 7.29
N ARG A 27 6.19 13.37 6.47
CA ARG A 27 6.11 14.78 6.91
C ARG A 27 7.32 15.25 7.74
N LYS A 28 8.44 14.55 7.67
CA LYS A 28 9.70 14.96 8.28
C LYS A 28 10.41 15.95 7.36
N GLU A 29 11.01 16.96 7.97
CA GLU A 29 11.90 17.88 7.29
C GLU A 29 13.13 17.14 6.71
N PRO A 30 13.58 17.45 5.49
CA PRO A 30 14.73 16.80 4.87
C PRO A 30 16.00 16.90 5.73
N ASN A 31 16.11 17.96 6.53
CA ASN A 31 17.24 18.16 7.45
C ASN A 31 17.31 17.12 8.58
N ARG A 32 16.19 16.52 8.98
CA ARG A 32 16.13 15.52 10.06
C ARG A 32 16.41 14.10 9.57
N LEU A 33 16.35 13.86 8.25
CA LEU A 33 16.61 12.56 7.64
C LEU A 33 18.10 12.24 7.56
N LYS A 34 18.42 10.95 7.48
CA LYS A 34 19.78 10.45 7.25
C LYS A 34 20.15 10.58 5.77
N ASN A 35 21.45 10.65 5.47
CA ASN A 35 21.94 10.73 4.08
C ASN A 35 21.43 9.56 3.21
N ASN A 36 21.34 8.36 3.77
CA ASN A 36 20.88 7.19 3.04
C ASN A 36 19.38 7.28 2.71
N GLU A 37 18.57 7.83 3.61
CA GLU A 37 17.14 8.05 3.39
C GLU A 37 16.92 9.12 2.31
N LEU A 38 17.66 10.23 2.37
CA LEU A 38 17.60 11.27 1.34
C LEU A 38 18.01 10.74 -0.05
N LYS A 39 19.09 9.95 -0.11
CA LYS A 39 19.54 9.29 -1.35
C LYS A 39 18.48 8.32 -1.87
N PHE A 40 17.89 7.52 -0.98
CA PHE A 40 16.86 6.57 -1.36
C PHE A 40 15.61 7.28 -1.89
N TRP A 41 15.17 8.33 -1.20
CA TRP A 41 14.04 9.17 -1.60
C TRP A 41 14.24 9.77 -3.01
N LEU A 42 15.44 10.28 -3.29
CA LEU A 42 15.82 10.82 -4.59
C LEU A 42 15.89 9.74 -5.68
N LYS A 43 16.42 8.55 -5.37
CA LYS A 43 16.40 7.40 -6.31
C LYS A 43 14.98 7.00 -6.70
N CYS A 44 14.06 7.00 -5.74
CA CYS A 44 12.64 6.73 -6.00
C CYS A 44 12.01 7.75 -6.96
N ARG A 45 12.68 8.87 -7.27
CA ARG A 45 12.21 9.90 -8.21
C ARG A 45 13.10 9.98 -9.47
N GLY A 46 13.91 8.95 -9.70
CA GLY A 46 14.79 8.85 -10.86
C GLY A 46 16.00 9.79 -10.81
N ASP A 47 16.31 10.41 -9.66
CA ASP A 47 17.49 11.26 -9.55
C ASP A 47 18.77 10.42 -9.65
N SER A 48 19.70 10.86 -10.51
CA SER A 48 20.95 10.14 -10.77
C SER A 48 21.95 10.19 -9.60
N LEU A 49 21.71 11.03 -8.58
CA LEU A 49 22.57 11.30 -7.43
C LEU A 49 24.00 11.75 -7.77
N LYS A 50 24.28 12.05 -9.04
CA LYS A 50 25.61 12.45 -9.50
C LYS A 50 25.96 13.83 -8.91
N GLY A 51 27.13 13.93 -8.28
CA GLY A 51 27.62 15.17 -7.67
C GLY A 51 27.03 15.52 -6.30
N LEU A 52 26.18 14.66 -5.72
CA LEU A 52 25.57 14.87 -4.39
C LEU A 52 26.35 14.11 -3.31
N THR A 53 27.43 14.72 -2.81
CA THR A 53 28.29 14.11 -1.77
C THR A 53 27.88 14.51 -0.35
N THR A 54 27.38 15.74 -0.18
CA THR A 54 27.07 16.30 1.14
C THR A 54 25.59 16.22 1.48
N LYS A 55 25.27 16.19 2.78
CA LYS A 55 23.88 16.21 3.28
C LYS A 55 23.12 17.45 2.81
N ALA A 56 23.77 18.62 2.85
CA ALA A 56 23.15 19.88 2.46
C ALA A 56 22.72 19.88 0.98
N GLN A 57 23.54 19.33 0.08
CA GLN A 57 23.18 19.19 -1.33
C GLN A 57 21.99 18.25 -1.52
N LEU A 58 21.96 17.13 -0.80
CA LEU A 58 20.83 16.19 -0.83
C LEU A 58 19.53 16.88 -0.36
N CYS A 59 19.57 17.58 0.78
CA CYS A 59 18.42 18.33 1.29
C CYS A 59 17.93 19.38 0.28
N LYS A 60 18.85 20.14 -0.33
CA LYS A 60 18.51 21.15 -1.33
C LYS A 60 17.79 20.51 -2.52
N ARG A 61 18.33 19.41 -3.07
CA ARG A 61 17.71 18.69 -4.19
C ARG A 61 16.34 18.13 -3.83
N VAL A 62 16.18 17.55 -2.63
CA VAL A 62 14.86 17.10 -2.14
C VAL A 62 13.87 18.26 -2.13
N ASN A 63 14.28 19.43 -1.61
CA ASN A 63 13.41 20.60 -1.60
C ASN A 63 13.05 21.09 -3.02
N GLU A 64 13.97 21.04 -3.98
CA GLU A 64 13.69 21.34 -5.39
C GLU A 64 12.57 20.44 -5.96
N TYR A 65 12.61 19.13 -5.68
CA TYR A 65 11.54 18.20 -6.09
C TYR A 65 10.20 18.47 -5.40
N LEU A 66 10.21 18.85 -4.12
CA LEU A 66 9.00 19.24 -3.38
C LEU A 66 8.37 20.50 -3.98
N GLN A 67 9.18 21.53 -4.25
CA GLN A 67 8.71 22.80 -4.82
C GLN A 67 8.23 22.65 -6.26
N ALA A 68 8.88 21.81 -7.05
CA ALA A 68 8.48 21.52 -8.42
C ALA A 68 7.22 20.64 -8.51
N GLY A 69 6.70 20.16 -7.37
CA GLY A 69 5.50 19.31 -7.33
C GLY A 69 5.73 17.87 -7.80
N PHE A 70 6.96 17.44 -8.10
CA PHE A 70 7.25 16.07 -8.56
C PHE A 70 7.37 15.05 -7.42
N ALA A 71 7.08 15.46 -6.19
CA ALA A 71 7.21 14.61 -5.00
C ALA A 71 6.42 13.30 -5.07
N HIS A 72 5.30 13.29 -5.79
CA HIS A 72 4.37 12.16 -5.90
C HIS A 72 4.71 11.17 -7.02
N PHE A 73 5.60 11.52 -7.95
CA PHE A 73 6.01 10.60 -9.02
C PHE A 73 7.08 9.64 -8.49
N ILE A 74 6.68 8.38 -8.30
CA ILE A 74 7.56 7.33 -7.78
C ILE A 74 7.91 6.33 -8.89
N VAL A 75 9.21 6.12 -9.02
CA VAL A 75 9.88 5.14 -9.87
C VAL A 75 10.47 4.06 -8.95
N ASP A 76 10.53 2.83 -9.45
CA ASP A 76 11.16 1.74 -8.73
C ASP A 76 12.66 2.03 -8.57
N PRO A 77 13.18 2.18 -7.33
CA PRO A 77 14.59 2.46 -7.11
C PRO A 77 15.48 1.22 -7.33
N ASP A 78 14.88 0.03 -7.43
CA ASP A 78 15.59 -1.24 -7.56
C ASP A 78 15.76 -1.62 -9.04
N LYS A 79 16.95 -2.11 -9.40
CA LYS A 79 17.27 -2.52 -10.78
C LYS A 79 16.45 -3.73 -11.22
N ASP A 80 16.07 -4.58 -10.27
CA ASP A 80 15.27 -5.78 -10.51
C ASP A 80 13.77 -5.50 -10.44
N PHE A 81 13.37 -4.23 -10.25
CA PHE A 81 11.99 -3.78 -10.19
C PHE A 81 11.16 -4.54 -9.15
N ILE A 82 11.74 -4.77 -7.96
CA ILE A 82 11.14 -5.63 -6.94
C ILE A 82 9.78 -5.09 -6.45
N TYR A 83 9.62 -3.76 -6.38
CA TYR A 83 8.39 -3.13 -5.89
C TYR A 83 7.30 -3.17 -6.94
N THR A 84 7.67 -2.91 -8.20
CA THR A 84 6.81 -3.06 -9.37
C THR A 84 6.27 -4.48 -9.47
N LYS A 85 7.16 -5.48 -9.43
CA LYS A 85 6.79 -6.91 -9.45
C LYS A 85 5.87 -7.28 -8.29
N ARG A 86 6.13 -6.74 -7.09
CA ARG A 86 5.26 -6.98 -5.91
C ARG A 86 3.87 -6.37 -6.09
N LYS A 87 3.77 -5.16 -6.66
CA LYS A 87 2.47 -4.52 -6.94
C LYS A 87 1.68 -5.31 -7.98
N GLN A 88 2.32 -5.70 -9.09
CA GLN A 88 1.70 -6.51 -10.13
C GLN A 88 1.13 -7.83 -9.58
N ARG A 89 1.90 -8.58 -8.78
CA ARG A 89 1.40 -9.83 -8.16
C ARG A 89 0.16 -9.61 -7.28
N ARG A 90 0.12 -8.52 -6.51
CA ARG A 90 -1.04 -8.18 -5.67
C ARG A 90 -2.27 -7.82 -6.51
N LEU A 91 -2.08 -7.17 -7.67
CA LEU A 91 -3.18 -6.83 -8.58
C LEU A 91 -3.77 -8.10 -9.24
N LEU A 92 -2.92 -8.99 -9.75
CA LEU A 92 -3.36 -10.27 -10.32
C LEU A 92 -4.17 -11.11 -9.30
N GLN A 93 -3.73 -11.16 -8.04
CA GLN A 93 -4.47 -11.87 -6.99
C GLN A 93 -5.85 -11.24 -6.70
N LYS A 94 -5.96 -9.90 -6.77
CA LYS A 94 -7.23 -9.20 -6.58
C LYS A 94 -8.22 -9.51 -7.71
N GLU A 95 -7.75 -9.55 -8.96
CA GLU A 95 -8.59 -9.89 -10.12
C GLU A 95 -9.16 -11.30 -10.01
N THR A 96 -8.36 -12.29 -9.61
CA THR A 96 -8.84 -13.68 -9.44
C THR A 96 -9.87 -13.86 -8.32
N GLN A 97 -9.98 -12.91 -7.39
CA GLN A 97 -10.88 -13.00 -6.25
C GLN A 97 -12.23 -12.32 -6.51
N SER A 98 -12.32 -11.41 -7.48
CA SER A 98 -13.57 -10.77 -7.90
C SER A 98 -14.45 -11.64 -8.81
N ASP A 99 -13.89 -12.66 -9.46
CA ASP A 99 -14.64 -13.58 -10.33
C ASP A 99 -15.33 -14.73 -9.56
N ALA A 100 -15.07 -14.88 -8.26
CA ALA A 100 -15.62 -15.97 -7.44
C ALA A 100 -16.96 -15.65 -6.73
N VAL A 101 -17.56 -14.47 -6.99
CA VAL A 101 -18.86 -14.08 -6.42
C VAL A 101 -19.87 -13.88 -7.55
N ILE A 102 -20.27 -14.97 -8.20
CA ILE A 102 -21.46 -14.99 -9.06
C ILE A 102 -22.34 -16.17 -8.62
N ASP A 103 -23.39 -15.78 -7.90
CA ASP A 103 -24.75 -16.31 -7.90
C ASP A 103 -25.02 -17.75 -7.39
N THR A 104 -25.56 -17.82 -6.17
CA THR A 104 -26.49 -18.90 -5.79
C THR A 104 -27.64 -18.27 -5.02
N GLU A 105 -28.33 -17.33 -5.65
CA GLU A 105 -29.71 -17.04 -5.29
C GLU A 105 -30.62 -17.94 -6.14
N VAL A 106 -31.36 -18.82 -5.46
CA VAL A 106 -32.72 -19.33 -5.77
C VAL A 106 -32.85 -20.73 -5.18
N ALA A 107 -33.53 -20.84 -4.03
CA ALA A 107 -34.75 -21.64 -3.92
C ALA A 107 -35.34 -21.61 -2.50
N ARG A 108 -36.45 -20.87 -2.38
CA ARG A 108 -37.73 -21.38 -1.84
C ARG A 108 -37.80 -21.65 -0.33
N VAL A 109 -38.34 -20.67 0.39
CA VAL A 109 -39.16 -20.89 1.61
C VAL A 109 -40.29 -21.88 1.31
N PRO A 110 -40.67 -22.73 2.30
CA PRO A 110 -41.93 -22.43 2.95
C PRO A 110 -41.93 -22.63 4.48
N SER A 111 -42.74 -21.76 5.09
CA SER A 111 -43.60 -21.95 6.25
C SER A 111 -43.03 -22.27 7.64
N THR A 112 -43.43 -21.35 8.51
CA THR A 112 -43.51 -21.35 9.96
C THR A 112 -44.17 -22.60 10.55
N ASP A 113 -43.57 -23.19 11.58
CA ASP A 113 -44.30 -23.45 12.83
C ASP A 113 -43.35 -23.68 14.02
N SER A 114 -43.76 -23.10 15.14
CA SER A 114 -43.56 -23.49 16.54
C SER A 114 -42.18 -23.51 17.23
N ALA A 115 -42.24 -22.86 18.40
CA ALA A 115 -41.23 -22.67 19.43
C ALA A 115 -40.66 -23.97 20.02
N ASP A 116 -39.40 -23.96 20.46
CA ASP A 116 -39.09 -23.92 21.90
C ASP A 116 -37.57 -23.87 22.18
N SER A 117 -37.25 -23.20 23.30
CA SER A 117 -36.16 -23.46 24.25
C SER A 117 -34.81 -23.99 23.75
N GLU A 118 -33.71 -23.28 24.04
CA GLU A 118 -32.90 -23.60 25.25
C GLU A 118 -31.51 -22.93 25.20
N TYR A 119 -31.24 -22.12 26.23
CA TYR A 119 -29.93 -21.62 26.60
C TYR A 119 -28.94 -22.78 26.86
N ASN A 120 -27.93 -22.98 25.99
CA ASN A 120 -26.54 -23.27 26.40
C ASN A 120 -25.68 -23.72 25.20
N ARG A 121 -24.80 -22.84 24.71
CA ARG A 121 -23.47 -23.27 24.26
C ARG A 121 -22.44 -22.21 24.65
N LYS A 122 -21.77 -22.43 25.78
CA LYS A 122 -20.57 -21.68 26.16
C LYS A 122 -19.49 -21.88 25.08
N PRO A 123 -18.72 -20.85 24.71
CA PRO A 123 -17.61 -20.99 23.78
C PRO A 123 -16.52 -21.89 24.37
N LYS A 124 -16.11 -22.92 23.62
CA LYS A 124 -14.94 -23.75 23.94
C LYS A 124 -13.68 -22.91 23.70
N PHE A 125 -13.00 -22.50 24.75
CA PHE A 125 -11.67 -21.89 24.63
C PHE A 125 -10.62 -22.96 24.26
N PRO A 126 -9.63 -22.63 23.39
CA PRO A 126 -8.58 -23.55 23.00
C PRO A 126 -7.58 -23.80 24.14
N LYS A 127 -7.08 -25.04 24.19
CA LYS A 127 -6.30 -25.63 25.28
C LYS A 127 -4.80 -25.36 25.05
N TRP A 128 -4.32 -24.17 25.36
CA TRP A 128 -2.87 -23.84 25.34
C TRP A 128 -2.46 -22.92 26.50
N LEU A 129 -3.07 -23.15 27.67
CA LEU A 129 -2.60 -22.55 28.93
C LEU A 129 -2.29 -23.70 29.90
N GLU A 130 -1.11 -24.28 29.73
CA GLU A 130 -0.32 -24.94 30.78
C GLU A 130 1.10 -24.38 30.69
#